data_AF-A0A9P1CNL1-F1
#
_entry.id   AF-A0A9P1CNL1-F1
#
_cell.length_a   1.000
_cell.length_b   1.000
_cell.length_c   1.000
_cell.angle_alpha   90.00
_cell.angle_beta   90.00
_cell.angle_gamma   90.00
#
_symmetry.space_group_name_H-M   'P 1'
#
loop_
_entity.id
_entity.type
_entity.pdbx_description
1 polymer ?
#
loop_
_entity_poly.entity_id
_entity_poly.type
_entity_poly.pdbx_seq_one_letter_code
_entity_poly.pdbx_strand_id
1 'polypeptide(L)'
;MSTAVYAVHAAQWAARQGASAPRREFFSQLRLKLRNARKVEIPFPTVHSESGWNVVYGTMLRQWEEEQARLLAKTWRGRVQALRETFSEIRPLMVSTASGFMVLTVSDVMVQKAVEKRKEIDVTRTTAMGLFGLGYAGFLQHFLYTRLWPLILQAARLSGSRAVAFQVLGDQGVYMPLMYLPIYYASKEMACAGQMIWETAMAGVQRCRENLMTDLQLCCCYWIPVQAITFGLIPLAARVFFMSMAGVVFQVGLQTVMLHRRSE
;
A
#
# COMPACT_ATOMS: atom_id res chain seq x y z
N MET A 1 20.82 1.60 -20.99
CA MET A 1 21.64 2.83 -21.17
C MET A 1 20.83 3.83 -21.98
N SER A 2 20.48 4.98 -21.39
CA SER A 2 19.63 5.99 -22.02
C SER A 2 20.32 6.62 -23.24
N THR A 3 19.56 6.96 -24.27
CA THR A 3 20.00 7.66 -25.50
C THR A 3 20.81 8.93 -25.21
N ALA A 4 20.60 9.56 -24.04
CA ALA A 4 21.37 10.72 -23.59
C ALA A 4 22.84 10.41 -23.31
N VAL A 5 23.15 9.26 -22.69
CA VAL A 5 24.53 8.84 -22.40
C VAL A 5 25.26 8.53 -23.71
N TYR A 6 24.55 7.92 -24.67
CA TYR A 6 25.08 7.70 -26.00
C TYR A 6 25.32 9.01 -26.77
N ALA A 7 24.44 10.01 -26.60
CA ALA A 7 24.59 11.32 -27.23
C ALA A 7 25.80 12.09 -26.67
N VAL A 8 26.05 12.02 -25.36
CA VAL A 8 27.21 12.64 -24.72
C VAL A 8 28.51 11.96 -25.17
N HIS A 9 28.56 10.62 -25.19
CA HIS A 9 29.73 9.89 -25.71
C HIS A 9 29.96 10.14 -27.21
N ALA A 10 28.90 10.24 -28.01
CA ALA A 10 28.99 10.52 -29.43
C ALA A 10 29.47 11.97 -29.71
N ALA A 11 29.02 12.94 -28.91
CA ALA A 11 29.48 14.32 -28.98
C ALA A 11 30.95 14.45 -28.57
N GLN A 12 31.38 13.74 -27.52
CA GLN A 12 32.77 13.72 -27.06
C GLN A 12 33.71 13.02 -28.04
N TRP A 13 33.26 11.95 -28.69
CA TRP A 13 34.01 11.29 -29.77
C TRP A 13 34.19 12.21 -30.97
N ALA A 14 33.14 12.93 -31.38
CA ALA A 14 33.20 13.89 -32.49
C ALA A 14 34.16 15.06 -32.19
N ALA A 15 34.16 15.57 -30.95
CA ALA A 15 35.07 16.63 -30.52
C ALA A 15 36.54 16.21 -30.54
N ARG A 16 36.85 14.96 -30.17
CA ARG A 16 38.24 14.41 -30.18
C ARG A 16 38.82 14.25 -31.58
N GLN A 17 37.98 14.13 -32.61
CA GLN A 17 38.39 14.02 -34.01
C GLN A 17 38.59 15.40 -34.70
N GLY A 18 38.51 16.50 -33.95
CA GLY A 18 38.63 17.86 -34.50
C GLY A 18 37.47 18.26 -35.43
N ALA A 19 36.36 17.53 -35.40
CA ALA A 19 35.23 17.78 -36.29
C ALA A 19 34.37 18.94 -35.74
N SER A 20 34.25 20.02 -36.52
CA SER A 20 33.31 21.11 -36.24
C SER A 20 31.87 20.62 -36.40
N ALA A 21 31.17 20.43 -35.27
CA ALA A 21 29.75 20.09 -35.08
C ALA A 21 29.20 18.90 -35.93
N PRO A 22 28.56 17.89 -35.31
CA PRO A 22 28.12 16.70 -36.03
C PRO A 22 27.04 17.03 -37.08
N ARG A 23 27.36 16.88 -38.38
CA ARG A 23 26.38 16.95 -39.48
C ARG A 23 25.28 15.90 -39.27
N ARG A 24 24.05 16.22 -39.69
CA ARG A 24 22.85 15.35 -39.62
C ARG A 24 23.09 13.90 -40.06
N GLU A 25 24.03 13.70 -40.97
CA GLU A 25 24.44 12.40 -41.54
C GLU A 25 25.13 11.47 -40.54
N PHE A 26 25.82 12.02 -39.54
CA PHE A 26 26.41 11.23 -38.46
C PHE A 26 25.33 10.60 -37.57
N PHE A 27 24.27 11.37 -37.23
CA PHE A 27 23.18 10.86 -36.41
C PHE A 27 22.33 9.81 -37.13
N SER A 28 22.19 9.89 -38.47
CA SER A 28 21.50 8.84 -39.24
C SER A 28 22.31 7.54 -39.27
N GLN A 29 23.64 7.62 -39.47
CA GLN A 29 24.51 6.44 -39.41
C GLN A 29 24.60 5.83 -38.00
N LEU A 30 24.64 6.65 -36.96
CA LEU A 30 24.65 6.18 -35.58
C LEU A 30 23.34 5.46 -35.21
N ARG A 31 22.18 5.99 -35.66
CA ARG A 31 20.89 5.32 -35.51
C ARG A 31 20.87 3.95 -36.20
N LEU A 32 21.46 3.86 -37.40
CA LEU A 32 21.52 2.62 -38.16
C LEU A 32 22.43 1.58 -37.49
N LYS A 33 23.60 2.01 -37.00
CA LYS A 33 24.55 1.15 -36.26
C LYS A 33 23.97 0.70 -34.91
N LEU A 34 23.28 1.56 -34.17
CA LEU A 34 22.64 1.20 -32.90
C LEU A 34 21.46 0.25 -33.07
N ARG A 35 20.73 0.35 -34.18
CA ARG A 35 19.67 -0.61 -34.53
C ARG A 35 20.23 -2.01 -34.81
N ASN A 36 21.50 -2.10 -35.25
CA ASN A 36 22.15 -3.36 -35.60
C ASN A 36 23.11 -3.88 -34.51
N ALA A 37 23.56 -3.05 -33.58
CA ALA A 37 24.50 -3.41 -32.52
C ALA A 37 23.77 -3.92 -31.26
N ARG A 38 23.35 -5.19 -31.27
CA ARG A 38 22.90 -5.90 -30.04
C ARG A 38 24.03 -6.58 -29.26
N LYS A 39 25.26 -6.62 -29.79
CA LYS A 39 26.43 -7.28 -29.16
C LYS A 39 27.75 -6.66 -29.65
N VAL A 40 28.05 -5.43 -29.29
CA VAL A 40 29.40 -4.87 -29.48
C VAL A 40 29.91 -4.42 -28.11
N GLU A 41 30.82 -5.20 -27.55
CA GLU A 41 31.63 -4.78 -26.40
C GLU A 41 32.61 -3.72 -26.89
N ILE A 42 32.50 -2.51 -26.35
CA ILE A 42 33.42 -1.42 -26.66
C ILE A 42 34.55 -1.49 -25.62
N PRO A 43 35.83 -1.59 -26.03
CA PRO A 43 36.93 -1.64 -25.09
C PRO A 43 37.07 -0.29 -24.38
N PHE A 44 37.10 -0.31 -23.05
CA PHE A 44 37.39 0.86 -22.24
C PHE A 44 38.88 1.21 -22.38
N PRO A 45 39.26 2.45 -22.71
CA PRO A 45 40.65 2.85 -22.71
C PRO A 45 41.15 2.98 -21.27
N THR A 46 42.30 2.38 -20.96
CA THR A 46 43.03 2.57 -19.71
C THR A 46 43.63 3.98 -19.68
N VAL A 47 43.15 4.81 -18.75
CA VAL A 47 43.53 6.23 -18.65
C VAL A 47 44.67 6.39 -17.64
N HIS A 48 45.87 6.73 -18.12
CA HIS A 48 47.00 7.20 -17.32
C HIS A 48 46.98 8.73 -17.21
N SER A 49 46.25 9.28 -16.24
CA SER A 49 46.34 10.68 -15.76
C SER A 49 45.24 10.91 -14.70
N GLU A 50 45.59 10.75 -13.42
CA GLU A 50 44.61 10.44 -12.36
C GLU A 50 43.90 11.60 -11.65
N SER A 51 44.27 12.88 -11.80
CA SER A 51 43.80 13.89 -10.82
C SER A 51 42.60 14.75 -11.26
N GLY A 52 42.46 15.11 -12.54
CA GLY A 52 41.41 16.04 -12.99
C GLY A 52 40.12 15.36 -13.46
N TRP A 53 40.26 14.26 -14.20
CA TRP A 53 39.12 13.61 -14.87
C TRP A 53 38.20 12.86 -13.91
N ASN A 54 38.76 12.28 -12.84
CA ASN A 54 37.98 11.62 -11.81
C ASN A 54 37.07 12.61 -11.06
N VAL A 55 37.53 13.85 -10.87
CA VAL A 55 36.74 14.91 -10.21
C VAL A 55 35.62 15.39 -11.12
N VAL A 56 35.90 15.66 -12.41
CA VAL A 56 34.88 16.11 -13.37
C VAL A 56 33.84 15.03 -13.65
N TYR A 57 34.28 13.77 -13.83
CA TYR A 57 33.36 12.66 -14.04
C TYR A 57 32.53 12.36 -12.79
N GLY A 58 33.15 12.40 -11.60
CA GLY A 58 32.45 12.21 -10.33
C GLY A 58 31.41 13.29 -10.05
N THR A 59 31.71 14.55 -10.36
CA THR A 59 30.76 15.67 -10.18
C THR A 59 29.60 15.60 -11.18
N MET A 60 29.88 15.28 -12.45
CA MET A 60 28.83 15.08 -13.45
C MET A 60 27.93 13.88 -13.13
N LEU A 61 28.51 12.78 -12.65
CA LEU A 61 27.75 11.59 -12.27
C LEU A 61 26.81 11.90 -11.10
N ARG A 62 27.29 12.61 -10.06
CA ARG A 62 26.46 13.06 -8.93
C ARG A 62 25.32 13.98 -9.37
N GLN A 63 25.60 14.98 -10.22
CA GLN A 63 24.56 15.86 -10.75
C GLN A 63 23.50 15.09 -11.54
N TRP A 64 23.93 14.11 -12.34
CA TRP A 64 23.01 13.27 -13.09
C TRP A 64 22.17 12.36 -12.20
N GLU A 65 22.77 11.74 -11.18
CA GLU A 65 22.05 10.95 -10.17
C GLU A 65 21.02 11.80 -9.42
N GLU A 66 21.38 13.02 -9.03
CA GLU A 66 20.46 13.99 -8.42
C GLU A 66 19.31 14.37 -9.36
N GLU A 67 19.59 14.59 -10.65
CA GLU A 67 18.58 14.96 -11.63
C GLU A 67 17.63 13.80 -11.94
N GLN A 68 18.16 12.57 -12.05
CA GLN A 68 17.33 11.36 -12.15
C GLN A 68 16.49 11.17 -10.88
N ALA A 69 17.05 11.39 -9.69
CA ALA A 69 16.31 11.32 -8.44
C ALA A 69 15.20 12.39 -8.39
N ARG A 70 15.46 13.63 -8.84
CA ARG A 70 14.45 14.70 -8.95
C ARG A 70 13.36 14.36 -9.96
N LEU A 71 13.71 13.81 -11.12
CA LEU A 71 12.76 13.42 -12.15
C LEU A 71 11.92 12.22 -11.71
N LEU A 72 12.54 11.21 -11.11
CA LEU A 72 11.84 10.07 -10.51
C LEU A 72 10.91 10.56 -9.40
N ALA A 73 11.35 11.43 -8.49
CA ALA A 73 10.52 12.02 -7.44
C ALA A 73 9.34 12.83 -7.97
N LYS A 74 9.46 13.41 -9.17
CA LYS A 74 8.34 14.08 -9.86
C LYS A 74 7.34 13.08 -10.46
N THR A 75 7.77 11.86 -10.81
CA THR A 75 6.86 10.81 -11.25
C THR A 75 6.12 10.18 -10.06
N TRP A 76 4.87 9.75 -10.28
CA TRP A 76 4.11 8.97 -9.31
C TRP A 76 4.91 7.77 -8.77
N ARG A 77 5.69 7.11 -9.62
CA ARG A 77 6.53 5.96 -9.24
C ARG A 77 7.62 6.33 -8.22
N GLY A 78 8.30 7.47 -8.40
CA GLY A 78 9.32 7.89 -7.42
C GLY A 78 8.71 8.40 -6.12
N ARG A 79 7.51 9.00 -6.13
CA ARG A 79 6.78 9.31 -4.88
C ARG A 79 6.41 8.05 -4.10
N VAL A 80 5.91 7.02 -4.80
CA VAL A 80 5.60 5.72 -4.20
C VAL A 80 6.87 5.02 -3.70
N GLN A 81 7.99 5.15 -4.41
CA GLN A 81 9.27 4.57 -4.00
C GLN A 81 9.86 5.27 -2.77
N ALA A 82 9.83 6.60 -2.71
CA ALA A 82 10.24 7.37 -1.53
C ALA A 82 9.39 7.00 -0.30
N LEU A 83 8.07 6.89 -0.46
CA LEU A 83 7.18 6.40 0.60
C LEU A 83 7.57 4.97 1.03
N ARG A 84 7.89 4.09 0.09
CA ARG A 84 8.31 2.72 0.40
C ARG A 84 9.59 2.68 1.24
N GLU A 85 10.55 3.54 0.93
CA GLU A 85 11.81 3.66 1.68
C GLU A 85 11.56 4.19 3.09
N THR A 86 10.81 5.29 3.24
CA THR A 86 10.45 5.85 4.56
C THR A 86 9.70 4.85 5.44
N PHE A 87 8.75 4.09 4.87
CA PHE A 87 7.98 3.10 5.63
C PHE A 87 8.74 1.78 5.86
N SER A 88 9.85 1.53 5.16
CA SER A 88 10.64 0.30 5.34
C SER A 88 11.44 0.28 6.64
N GLU A 89 11.76 1.45 7.18
CA GLU A 89 12.51 1.59 8.45
C GLU A 89 11.61 1.46 9.69
N ILE A 90 10.30 1.58 9.49
CA ILE A 90 9.30 1.53 10.58
C ILE A 90 8.95 0.07 10.86
N ARG A 91 8.88 -0.33 12.13
CA ARG A 91 8.43 -1.67 12.57
C ARG A 91 6.96 -1.89 12.14
N PRO A 92 6.67 -2.60 11.03
CA PRO A 92 5.35 -2.55 10.38
C PRO A 92 4.25 -3.19 11.24
N LEU A 93 4.61 -4.23 11.99
CA LEU A 93 3.68 -4.92 12.89
C LEU A 93 3.25 -3.99 14.04
N MET A 94 4.18 -3.28 14.68
CA MET A 94 3.87 -2.38 15.78
C MET A 94 2.98 -1.23 15.32
N VAL A 95 3.27 -0.65 14.16
CA VAL A 95 2.42 0.42 13.61
C VAL A 95 1.04 -0.11 13.26
N SER A 96 0.96 -1.32 12.72
CA SER A 96 -0.32 -1.95 12.41
C SER A 96 -1.17 -2.19 13.66
N THR A 97 -0.60 -2.80 14.70
CA THR A 97 -1.32 -3.09 15.94
C THR A 97 -1.72 -1.83 16.69
N ALA A 98 -0.81 -0.85 16.77
CA ALA A 98 -1.09 0.44 17.39
C ALA A 98 -2.18 1.21 16.62
N SER A 99 -2.13 1.24 15.29
CA SER A 99 -3.13 1.91 14.45
C SER A 99 -4.50 1.25 14.58
N GLY A 100 -4.56 -0.09 14.58
CA GLY A 100 -5.80 -0.83 14.77
C GLY A 100 -6.45 -0.56 16.13
N PHE A 101 -5.66 -0.59 17.21
CA PHE A 101 -6.11 -0.24 18.56
C PHE A 101 -6.65 1.19 18.63
N MET A 102 -5.88 2.16 18.12
CA MET A 102 -6.26 3.58 18.16
C MET A 102 -7.53 3.83 17.36
N VAL A 103 -7.62 3.31 16.13
CA VAL A 103 -8.76 3.56 15.25
C VAL A 103 -10.06 3.06 15.85
N LEU A 104 -10.10 1.84 16.39
CA LEU A 104 -11.34 1.33 16.96
C LEU A 104 -11.70 2.01 18.29
N THR A 105 -10.70 2.32 19.11
CA THR A 105 -10.91 3.07 20.37
C THR A 105 -11.47 4.47 20.09
N VAL A 106 -10.83 5.22 19.17
CA VAL A 106 -11.26 6.58 18.82
C VAL A 106 -12.62 6.56 18.13
N SER A 107 -12.86 5.63 17.21
CA SER A 107 -14.15 5.51 16.52
C SER A 107 -15.28 5.23 17.50
N ASP A 108 -15.07 4.33 18.47
CA ASP A 108 -16.06 4.02 19.48
C ASP A 108 -16.37 5.23 20.38
N VAL A 109 -15.33 5.91 20.88
CA VAL A 109 -15.49 7.14 21.68
C VAL A 109 -16.24 8.22 20.89
N MET A 110 -15.89 8.42 19.61
CA MET A 110 -16.57 9.38 18.73
C MET A 110 -18.05 9.04 18.60
N VAL A 111 -18.42 7.78 18.41
CA VAL A 111 -19.83 7.41 18.29
C VAL A 111 -20.57 7.55 19.61
N GLN A 112 -19.97 7.12 20.74
CA GLN A 112 -20.58 7.31 22.06
C GLN A 112 -20.91 8.78 22.36
N LYS A 113 -20.01 9.69 21.98
CA LYS A 113 -20.15 11.12 22.27
C LYS A 113 -20.94 11.91 21.22
N ALA A 114 -20.63 11.72 19.94
CA ALA A 114 -21.20 12.53 18.87
C ALA A 114 -22.55 12.00 18.38
N VAL A 115 -22.72 10.67 18.35
CA VAL A 115 -23.91 10.05 17.76
C VAL A 115 -24.89 9.59 18.83
N GLU A 116 -24.42 8.82 19.82
CA GLU A 116 -25.27 8.34 20.93
C GLU A 116 -25.49 9.40 22.03
N LYS A 117 -24.70 10.48 22.03
CA LYS A 117 -24.78 11.59 23.00
C LYS A 117 -24.73 11.14 24.47
N ARG A 118 -23.93 10.10 24.78
CA ARG A 118 -23.78 9.60 26.16
C ARG A 118 -23.06 10.60 27.06
N LYS A 119 -23.58 10.80 28.27
CA LYS A 119 -22.93 11.62 29.31
C LYS A 119 -21.58 11.04 29.73
N GLU A 120 -21.51 9.73 29.90
CA GLU A 120 -20.31 9.00 30.31
C GLU A 120 -19.86 8.02 29.21
N ILE A 121 -18.56 7.76 29.15
CA ILE A 121 -17.98 6.80 28.20
C ILE A 121 -18.05 5.41 28.82
N ASP A 122 -18.61 4.47 28.09
CA ASP A 122 -18.56 3.04 28.38
C ASP A 122 -17.14 2.52 28.11
N VAL A 123 -16.33 2.49 29.17
CA VAL A 123 -14.92 2.07 29.13
C VAL A 123 -14.81 0.59 28.80
N THR A 124 -15.77 -0.24 29.23
CA THR A 124 -15.79 -1.67 28.93
C THR A 124 -15.93 -1.91 27.44
N ARG A 125 -16.91 -1.25 26.81
CA ARG A 125 -17.10 -1.30 25.35
C ARG A 125 -15.88 -0.78 24.59
N THR A 126 -15.35 0.37 25.02
CA THR A 126 -14.17 0.99 24.41
C THR A 126 -12.95 0.07 24.48
N THR A 127 -12.74 -0.59 25.62
CA THR A 127 -11.62 -1.52 25.84
C THR A 127 -11.77 -2.77 24.98
N ALA A 128 -12.98 -3.34 24.90
CA ALA A 128 -13.25 -4.48 24.03
C ALA A 128 -12.97 -4.16 22.56
N MET A 129 -13.41 -2.98 22.09
CA MET A 129 -13.14 -2.50 20.73
C MET A 129 -11.64 -2.25 20.50
N GLY A 130 -10.94 -1.67 21.47
CA GLY A 130 -9.49 -1.49 21.41
C GLY A 130 -8.75 -2.82 21.30
N LEU A 131 -9.08 -3.81 22.14
CA LEU A 131 -8.47 -5.14 22.09
C LEU A 131 -8.77 -5.87 20.78
N PHE A 132 -9.99 -5.78 20.27
CA PHE A 132 -10.34 -6.28 18.93
C PHE A 132 -9.50 -5.58 17.85
N GLY A 133 -9.31 -4.27 17.96
CA GLY A 133 -8.48 -3.47 17.05
C GLY A 133 -7.01 -3.88 17.08
N LEU A 134 -6.48 -4.18 18.26
CA LEU A 134 -5.10 -4.61 18.43
C LEU A 134 -4.87 -6.02 17.85
N GLY A 135 -5.70 -6.99 18.25
CA GLY A 135 -5.54 -8.39 17.87
C GLY A 135 -6.00 -8.69 16.45
N TYR A 136 -7.22 -8.28 16.11
CA TYR A 136 -7.82 -8.63 14.82
C TYR A 136 -7.38 -7.66 13.72
N ALA A 137 -7.78 -6.39 13.80
CA ALA A 137 -7.51 -5.40 12.75
C ALA A 137 -6.01 -5.06 12.65
N GLY A 138 -5.30 -5.15 13.77
CA GLY A 138 -3.90 -4.83 13.89
C GLY A 138 -2.99 -6.00 13.53
N PHE A 139 -3.04 -7.07 14.31
CA PHE A 139 -2.11 -8.20 14.17
C PHE A 139 -2.52 -9.17 13.06
N LEU A 140 -3.75 -9.70 13.10
CA LEU A 140 -4.20 -10.73 12.14
C LEU A 140 -4.26 -10.18 10.71
N GLN A 141 -4.83 -8.98 10.53
CA GLN A 141 -4.91 -8.35 9.22
C GLN A 141 -3.53 -7.98 8.66
N HIS A 142 -2.58 -7.57 9.51
CA HIS A 142 -1.19 -7.37 9.10
C HIS A 142 -0.59 -8.66 8.54
N PHE A 143 -0.73 -9.76 9.28
CA PHE A 143 -0.22 -11.06 8.86
C PHE A 143 -0.85 -11.49 7.53
N LEU A 144 -2.18 -11.35 7.40
CA LEU A 144 -2.93 -11.66 6.19
C LEU A 144 -2.38 -10.89 4.98
N TYR A 145 -2.18 -9.58 5.12
CA TYR A 145 -1.85 -8.71 3.98
C TYR A 145 -0.36 -8.67 3.63
N THR A 146 0.51 -8.88 4.60
CA THR A 146 1.97 -8.81 4.40
C THR A 146 2.63 -10.17 4.22
N ARG A 147 2.01 -11.26 4.70
CA ARG A 147 2.57 -12.62 4.58
C ARG A 147 1.68 -13.53 3.74
N LEU A 148 0.40 -13.68 4.10
CA LEU A 148 -0.44 -14.70 3.48
C LEU A 148 -0.79 -14.38 2.02
N TRP A 149 -1.30 -13.17 1.74
CA TRP A 149 -1.63 -12.80 0.35
C TRP A 149 -0.43 -12.85 -0.59
N PRO A 150 0.75 -12.30 -0.24
CA PRO A 150 1.94 -12.46 -1.07
C PRO A 150 2.32 -13.93 -1.34
N LEU A 151 2.22 -14.80 -0.34
CA LEU A 151 2.46 -16.25 -0.52
C LEU A 151 1.46 -16.87 -1.50
N ILE A 152 0.16 -16.59 -1.36
CA ILE A 152 -0.87 -17.11 -2.26
C ILE A 152 -0.65 -16.60 -3.69
N LEU A 153 -0.34 -15.32 -3.86
CA LEU A 153 -0.09 -14.73 -5.18
C LEU A 153 1.15 -15.32 -5.86
N GLN A 154 2.22 -15.57 -5.10
CA GLN A 154 3.41 -16.25 -5.60
C GLN A 154 3.09 -17.68 -6.06
N ALA A 155 2.36 -18.44 -5.24
CA ALA A 155 1.93 -19.80 -5.58
C ALA A 155 1.03 -19.83 -6.83
N ALA A 156 0.10 -18.88 -6.94
CA ALA A 156 -0.81 -18.75 -8.08
C ALA A 156 -0.17 -18.09 -9.33
N ARG A 157 1.09 -17.61 -9.23
CA ARG A 157 1.81 -16.89 -10.29
C ARG A 157 1.03 -15.69 -10.86
N LEU A 158 0.28 -15.00 -9.99
CA LEU A 158 -0.52 -13.84 -10.37
C LEU A 158 0.29 -12.55 -10.20
N SER A 159 0.17 -11.63 -11.15
CA SER A 159 0.82 -10.31 -11.11
C SER A 159 -0.06 -9.22 -11.73
N GLY A 160 0.32 -7.96 -11.49
CA GLY A 160 -0.37 -6.80 -12.04
C GLY A 160 -1.84 -6.70 -11.60
N SER A 161 -2.72 -6.30 -12.51
CA SER A 161 -4.15 -6.11 -12.23
C SER A 161 -4.87 -7.40 -11.85
N ARG A 162 -4.42 -8.56 -12.34
CA ARG A 162 -5.00 -9.87 -11.98
C ARG A 162 -4.73 -10.21 -10.52
N ALA A 163 -3.54 -9.89 -10.01
CA ALA A 163 -3.22 -10.07 -8.60
C ALA A 163 -4.11 -9.18 -7.71
N VAL A 164 -4.30 -7.91 -8.10
CA VAL A 164 -5.19 -6.99 -7.38
C VAL A 164 -6.62 -7.52 -7.35
N ALA A 165 -7.17 -7.88 -8.51
CA ALA A 165 -8.53 -8.43 -8.58
C ALA A 165 -8.68 -9.70 -7.73
N PHE A 166 -7.71 -10.60 -7.77
CA PHE A 166 -7.72 -11.81 -6.94
C PHE A 166 -7.69 -11.50 -5.44
N GLN A 167 -6.86 -10.54 -5.00
CA GLN A 167 -6.81 -10.13 -3.60
C GLN A 167 -8.12 -9.48 -3.16
N VAL A 168 -8.71 -8.59 -3.97
CA VAL A 168 -9.99 -7.94 -3.65
C VAL A 168 -11.11 -8.97 -3.56
N LEU A 169 -11.22 -9.89 -4.53
CA LEU A 169 -12.24 -10.93 -4.53
C LEU A 169 -12.04 -11.95 -3.41
N GLY A 170 -10.79 -12.31 -3.10
CA GLY A 170 -10.50 -13.19 -1.97
C GLY A 170 -10.80 -12.54 -0.62
N ASP A 171 -10.47 -11.25 -0.49
CA ASP A 171 -10.74 -10.48 0.73
C ASP A 171 -12.25 -10.30 0.95
N GLN A 172 -13.00 -9.89 -0.07
CA GLN A 172 -14.43 -9.60 0.04
C GLN A 172 -15.32 -10.85 -0.10
N GLY A 173 -14.89 -11.84 -0.87
CA GLY A 173 -15.67 -13.05 -1.16
C GLY A 173 -15.41 -14.22 -0.22
N VAL A 174 -14.24 -14.27 0.43
CA VAL A 174 -13.86 -15.39 1.30
C VAL A 174 -13.58 -14.89 2.71
N TYR A 175 -12.59 -14.02 2.87
CA TYR A 175 -12.13 -13.58 4.19
C TYR A 175 -13.23 -12.81 4.94
N MET A 176 -13.89 -11.86 4.27
CA MET A 176 -14.92 -11.03 4.87
C MET A 176 -16.12 -11.84 5.40
N PRO A 177 -16.81 -12.68 4.59
CA PRO A 177 -17.98 -13.42 5.06
C PRO A 177 -17.64 -14.59 5.99
N LEU A 178 -16.50 -15.26 5.79
CA LEU A 178 -16.19 -16.49 6.54
C LEU A 178 -15.41 -16.24 7.83
N MET A 179 -14.65 -15.14 7.91
CA MET A 179 -13.81 -14.84 9.07
C MET A 179 -14.16 -13.51 9.72
N TYR A 180 -14.20 -12.41 8.95
CA TYR A 180 -14.39 -11.08 9.55
C TYR A 180 -15.76 -10.92 10.18
N LEU A 181 -16.84 -11.11 9.40
CA LEU A 181 -18.20 -10.84 9.88
C LEU A 181 -18.58 -11.71 11.08
N PRO A 182 -18.36 -13.04 11.11
CA PRO A 182 -18.71 -13.85 12.28
C PRO A 182 -17.96 -13.43 13.54
N ILE A 183 -16.66 -13.16 13.42
CA ILE A 183 -15.82 -12.78 14.57
C ILE A 183 -16.18 -11.37 15.04
N TYR A 184 -16.44 -10.44 14.13
CA TYR A 184 -16.89 -9.09 14.48
C TYR A 184 -18.24 -9.12 15.21
N TYR A 185 -19.22 -9.87 14.70
CA TYR A 185 -20.53 -10.00 15.31
C TYR A 185 -20.46 -10.65 16.71
N ALA A 186 -19.67 -11.72 16.86
CA ALA A 186 -19.42 -12.32 18.15
C ALA A 186 -18.76 -11.33 19.13
N SER A 187 -17.71 -10.63 18.68
CA SER A 187 -16.99 -9.64 19.50
C SER A 187 -17.89 -8.49 19.93
N LYS A 188 -18.76 -8.03 19.02
CA LYS A 188 -19.71 -6.95 19.27
C LYS A 188 -20.76 -7.36 20.30
N GLU A 189 -21.40 -8.52 20.15
CA GLU A 189 -22.41 -8.96 21.11
C GLU A 189 -21.79 -9.20 22.50
N MET A 190 -20.60 -9.80 22.57
CA MET A 190 -19.88 -9.94 23.84
C MET A 190 -19.54 -8.58 24.47
N ALA A 191 -19.10 -7.60 23.67
CA ALA A 191 -18.80 -6.26 24.15
C ALA A 191 -20.06 -5.52 24.64
N CYS A 192 -21.19 -5.67 23.95
CA CYS A 192 -22.46 -5.05 24.33
C CYS A 192 -23.10 -5.70 25.56
N ALA A 193 -22.97 -7.01 25.72
CA ALA A 193 -23.47 -7.73 26.89
C ALA A 193 -22.59 -7.56 28.14
N GLY A 194 -21.35 -7.08 27.97
CA GLY A 194 -20.35 -7.02 29.04
C GLY A 194 -19.92 -8.40 29.55
N GLN A 195 -20.18 -9.46 28.77
CA GLN A 195 -19.97 -10.85 29.13
C GLN A 195 -19.25 -11.57 27.98
N MET A 196 -18.07 -12.12 28.26
CA MET A 196 -17.26 -12.87 27.29
C MET A 196 -17.56 -14.37 27.41
N ILE A 197 -18.81 -14.75 27.18
CA ILE A 197 -19.29 -16.14 27.32
C ILE A 197 -19.69 -16.67 25.94
N TRP A 198 -19.55 -17.99 25.76
CA TRP A 198 -19.78 -18.69 24.50
C TRP A 198 -21.19 -18.46 23.92
N GLU A 199 -22.21 -18.43 24.78
CA GLU A 199 -23.61 -18.26 24.38
C GLU A 199 -23.83 -16.90 23.70
N THR A 200 -23.21 -15.84 24.23
CA THR A 200 -23.29 -14.48 23.67
C THR A 200 -22.56 -14.40 22.33
N ALA A 201 -21.40 -15.05 22.21
CA ALA A 201 -20.67 -15.15 20.95
C ALA A 201 -21.51 -15.87 19.87
N MET A 202 -22.15 -16.98 20.22
CA MET A 202 -23.00 -17.75 19.31
C MET A 202 -24.26 -16.99 18.90
N ALA A 203 -24.86 -16.21 19.81
CA ALA A 203 -25.95 -15.30 19.47
C ALA A 203 -25.52 -14.27 18.41
N GLY A 204 -24.30 -13.72 18.53
CA GLY A 204 -23.70 -12.85 17.52
C GLY A 204 -23.54 -13.54 16.17
N VAL A 205 -23.02 -14.77 16.14
CA VAL A 205 -22.88 -15.55 14.88
C VAL A 205 -24.24 -15.85 14.26
N GLN A 206 -25.26 -16.16 15.06
CA GLN A 206 -26.61 -16.38 14.55
C GLN A 206 -27.16 -15.12 13.89
N ARG A 207 -26.99 -13.95 14.55
CA ARG A 207 -27.39 -12.66 14.00
C ARG A 207 -26.62 -12.28 12.74
N CYS A 208 -25.34 -12.67 12.67
CA CYS A 208 -24.52 -12.53 11.47
C CYS A 208 -25.14 -13.30 10.30
N ARG A 209 -25.68 -14.51 10.52
CA ARG A 209 -26.31 -15.31 9.45
C ARG A 209 -27.59 -14.66 8.93
N GLU A 210 -28.40 -14.11 9.83
CA GLU A 210 -29.66 -13.43 9.47
C GLU A 210 -29.42 -12.17 8.63
N ASN A 211 -28.35 -11.43 8.93
CA ASN A 211 -28.05 -10.16 8.27
C ASN A 211 -26.93 -10.26 7.21
N LEU A 212 -26.42 -11.47 6.95
CA LEU A 212 -25.17 -11.67 6.22
C LEU A 212 -25.18 -10.99 4.85
N MET A 213 -26.25 -11.17 4.08
CA MET A 213 -26.31 -10.63 2.72
C MET A 213 -26.37 -9.11 2.70
N THR A 214 -27.19 -8.52 3.58
CA THR A 214 -27.35 -7.07 3.69
C THR A 214 -26.03 -6.42 4.12
N ASP A 215 -25.35 -7.00 5.11
CA ASP A 215 -24.08 -6.46 5.60
C ASP A 215 -22.95 -6.71 4.63
N LEU A 216 -22.93 -7.85 3.95
CA LEU A 216 -21.93 -8.14 2.93
C LEU A 216 -22.07 -7.18 1.74
N GLN A 217 -23.29 -6.83 1.32
CA GLN A 217 -23.51 -5.83 0.27
C GLN A 217 -22.95 -4.46 0.69
N LEU A 218 -23.27 -4.00 1.90
CA LEU A 218 -22.74 -2.73 2.43
C LEU A 218 -21.21 -2.76 2.54
N CYS A 219 -20.65 -3.86 3.05
CA CYS A 219 -19.21 -4.07 3.12
C CYS A 219 -18.59 -4.02 1.73
N CYS A 220 -19.13 -4.75 0.76
CA CYS A 220 -18.60 -4.79 -0.60
C CYS A 220 -18.65 -3.41 -1.28
N CYS A 221 -19.74 -2.66 -1.14
CA CYS A 221 -19.86 -1.32 -1.73
C CYS A 221 -18.78 -0.37 -1.24
N TYR A 222 -18.39 -0.47 0.03
CA TYR A 222 -17.36 0.38 0.62
C TYR A 222 -15.94 -0.19 0.42
N TRP A 223 -15.74 -1.47 0.72
CA TRP A 223 -14.42 -2.07 0.79
C TRP A 223 -13.87 -2.52 -0.56
N ILE A 224 -14.68 -2.86 -1.57
CA ILE A 224 -14.15 -3.16 -2.91
C ILE A 224 -13.33 -1.98 -3.47
N PRO A 225 -13.84 -0.73 -3.52
CA PRO A 225 -13.06 0.39 -4.05
C PRO A 225 -11.85 0.71 -3.16
N VAL A 226 -12.00 0.64 -1.82
CA VAL A 226 -10.88 0.86 -0.89
C VAL A 226 -9.79 -0.18 -1.10
N GLN A 227 -10.13 -1.46 -1.20
CA GLN A 227 -9.17 -2.54 -1.39
C GLN A 227 -8.51 -2.52 -2.76
N ALA A 228 -9.22 -2.11 -3.80
CA ALA A 228 -8.63 -1.90 -5.12
C ALA A 228 -7.51 -0.85 -5.06
N ILE A 229 -7.72 0.24 -4.30
CA ILE A 229 -6.70 1.26 -4.04
C ILE A 229 -5.58 0.70 -3.16
N THR A 230 -5.90 0.03 -2.05
CA THR A 230 -4.93 -0.54 -1.11
C THR A 230 -3.98 -1.52 -1.81
N PHE A 231 -4.51 -2.46 -2.59
CA PHE A 231 -3.69 -3.48 -3.24
C PHE A 231 -3.04 -2.98 -4.54
N GLY A 232 -3.69 -2.07 -5.27
CA GLY A 232 -3.20 -1.56 -6.55
C GLY A 232 -2.21 -0.40 -6.44
N LEU A 233 -2.40 0.52 -5.50
CA LEU A 233 -1.67 1.79 -5.44
C LEU A 233 -0.83 1.94 -4.17
N ILE A 234 -1.30 1.43 -3.03
CA ILE A 234 -0.64 1.66 -1.74
C ILE A 234 0.52 0.67 -1.54
N PRO A 235 1.74 1.16 -1.20
CA PRO A 235 2.88 0.29 -0.94
C PRO A 235 2.63 -0.59 0.30
N LEU A 236 3.17 -1.81 0.28
CA LEU A 236 2.87 -2.86 1.28
C LEU A 236 2.94 -2.37 2.73
N ALA A 237 3.96 -1.58 3.07
CA ALA A 237 4.18 -1.08 4.42
C ALA A 237 3.16 -0.03 4.86
N ALA A 238 2.55 0.72 3.93
CA ALA A 238 1.54 1.74 4.22
C ALA A 238 0.09 1.22 4.12
N ARG A 239 -0.12 -0.01 3.63
CA ARG A 239 -1.45 -0.58 3.41
C ARG A 239 -2.29 -0.60 4.68
N VAL A 240 -1.70 -1.03 5.80
CA VAL A 240 -2.47 -1.12 7.05
C VAL A 240 -2.84 0.28 7.54
N PHE A 241 -1.92 1.24 7.50
CA PHE A 241 -2.23 2.62 7.89
C PHE A 241 -3.37 3.22 7.05
N PHE A 242 -3.32 3.06 5.72
CA PHE A 242 -4.40 3.50 4.83
C PHE A 242 -5.74 2.81 5.16
N MET A 243 -5.71 1.49 5.38
CA MET A 243 -6.89 0.72 5.79
C MET A 243 -7.45 1.16 7.15
N SER A 244 -6.59 1.51 8.10
CA SER A 244 -6.98 2.05 9.40
C SER A 244 -7.74 3.37 9.24
N MET A 245 -7.25 4.28 8.39
CA MET A 245 -7.94 5.55 8.10
C MET A 245 -9.30 5.33 7.43
N ALA A 246 -9.35 4.46 6.41
CA ALA A 246 -10.62 4.07 5.79
C ALA A 246 -11.57 3.38 6.80
N GLY A 247 -11.01 2.67 7.77
CA GLY A 247 -11.75 2.01 8.84
C GLY A 247 -12.50 2.99 9.74
N VAL A 248 -11.94 4.16 10.06
CA VAL A 248 -12.64 5.17 10.88
C VAL A 248 -13.94 5.60 10.20
N VAL A 249 -13.88 5.92 8.90
CA VAL A 249 -15.05 6.35 8.12
C VAL A 249 -16.09 5.24 8.06
N PHE A 250 -15.65 4.00 7.84
CA PHE A 250 -16.54 2.84 7.81
C PHE A 250 -17.23 2.59 9.15
N GLN A 251 -16.50 2.66 10.26
CA GLN A 251 -17.03 2.41 11.59
C GLN A 251 -18.04 3.47 12.01
N VAL A 252 -17.72 4.76 11.81
CA VAL A 252 -18.66 5.86 12.10
C VAL A 252 -19.91 5.75 11.21
N GLY A 253 -19.72 5.46 9.92
CA GLY A 253 -20.83 5.28 8.97
C GLY A 253 -21.75 4.11 9.35
N LEU A 254 -21.18 2.92 9.61
CA LEU A 254 -21.93 1.75 10.04
C LEU A 254 -22.71 2.00 11.32
N GLN A 255 -22.07 2.57 12.34
CA GLN A 255 -22.74 2.79 13.62
C GLN A 255 -23.87 3.83 13.50
N THR A 256 -23.71 4.84 12.64
CA THR A 256 -24.76 5.82 12.34
C THR A 256 -25.96 5.18 11.63
N VAL A 257 -25.72 4.38 10.59
CA VAL A 257 -26.79 3.67 9.86
C VAL A 257 -27.53 2.68 10.76
N MET A 258 -26.79 1.95 11.61
CA MET A 258 -27.40 1.02 12.55
C MET A 258 -28.25 1.70 13.61
N LEU A 259 -27.84 2.88 14.09
CA LEU A 259 -28.63 3.66 15.04
C LEU A 259 -29.94 4.14 14.42
N HIS A 260 -29.93 4.57 13.16
CA HIS A 260 -31.12 4.99 12.46
C HIS A 260 -32.14 3.85 12.29
N ARG A 261 -31.66 2.63 12.01
CA ARG A 261 -32.52 1.43 11.92
C ARG A 261 -33.10 0.95 13.26
N ARG A 262 -32.59 1.41 14.41
CA ARG A 262 -33.14 1.07 15.73
C ARG A 262 -34.27 1.98 16.17
N SER A 263 -34.43 3.14 15.52
CA SER A 263 -35.48 4.11 15.82
C SER A 263 -36.74 3.96 14.98
N GLU A 264 -36.73 3.07 13.99
CA GLU A 264 -37.89 2.64 13.19
C GLU A 264 -38.47 1.34 13.76
#